data_AF-K1SNY2-F1
#
_entry.id   AF-K1SNY2-F1
#
_cell.length_a   1.000
_cell.length_b   1.000
_cell.length_c   1.000
_cell.angle_alpha   90.00
_cell.angle_beta   90.00
_cell.angle_gamma   90.00
#
_symmetry.space_group_name_H-M   'P 1'
#
loop_
_entity.id
_entity.type
_entity.pdbx_description
1 polymer ?
#
loop_
_entity_poly.entity_id
_entity_poly.type
_entity_poly.pdbx_seq_one_letter_code
_entity_poly.pdbx_strand_id
1 'polypeptide(L)'
;GETNRVHVWPYVRLAEVYLIYAEALAQNGQLDKAINNVNIVRARVGLKGLKESDASKNWGDKQTVLDAIMKERAVEFGFEETRFFDLIRYRRSDIFQKQLHGLRMYRQKDGKDYNFQWQGKKEKEDGYEPNYPTHYRYEKYEIQNVRRSWWRNWDNKWFLSAFPPTEINKNYGLTQNPGW
;
A
#
# COMPACT_ATOMS: atom_id res chain seq x y z
N GLY A 1 -3.94 4.01 -32.88
CA GLY A 1 -5.38 3.84 -32.65
C GLY A 1 -5.56 3.18 -31.31
N GLU A 2 -5.83 3.97 -30.27
CA GLU A 2 -6.15 3.41 -28.96
C GLU A 2 -7.65 3.16 -28.90
N THR A 3 -8.02 1.88 -28.90
CA THR A 3 -9.41 1.46 -28.69
C THR A 3 -9.82 1.79 -27.26
N ASN A 4 -10.96 2.44 -27.10
CA ASN A 4 -11.63 2.66 -25.83
C ASN A 4 -11.95 1.29 -25.19
N ARG A 5 -11.03 0.76 -24.37
CA ARG A 5 -11.19 -0.54 -23.70
C ARG A 5 -11.87 -0.32 -22.36
N VAL A 6 -12.89 -1.12 -22.08
CA VAL A 6 -13.56 -1.13 -20.78
C VAL A 6 -12.55 -1.57 -19.72
N HIS A 7 -12.33 -0.73 -18.72
CA HIS A 7 -11.63 -1.14 -17.51
C HIS A 7 -12.58 -2.00 -16.67
N VAL A 8 -12.23 -3.29 -16.54
CA VAL A 8 -12.93 -4.18 -15.62
C VAL A 8 -12.29 -4.03 -14.24
N TRP A 9 -13.09 -3.65 -13.25
CA TRP A 9 -12.67 -3.59 -11.84
C TRP A 9 -13.02 -4.92 -11.16
N PRO A 10 -12.05 -5.85 -10.97
CA PRO A 10 -12.34 -7.13 -10.37
C PRO A 10 -12.67 -6.93 -8.88
N TYR A 11 -13.85 -7.36 -8.44
CA TYR A 11 -14.19 -7.39 -7.01
C TYR A 11 -13.47 -8.50 -6.25
N VAL A 12 -13.23 -9.64 -6.92
CA VAL A 12 -12.49 -10.78 -6.38
C VAL A 12 -11.64 -11.36 -7.49
N ARG A 13 -10.40 -11.75 -7.17
CA ARG A 13 -9.50 -12.43 -8.11
C ARG A 13 -8.75 -13.56 -7.42
N LEU A 14 -8.26 -14.50 -8.22
CA LEU A 14 -7.68 -15.75 -7.69
C LEU A 14 -6.52 -15.53 -6.70
N ALA A 15 -5.70 -14.48 -6.88
CA ALA A 15 -4.65 -14.16 -5.92
C ALA A 15 -5.19 -13.85 -4.52
N GLU A 16 -6.37 -13.26 -4.42
CA GLU A 16 -7.04 -13.01 -3.14
C GLU A 16 -7.45 -14.31 -2.44
N VAL A 17 -7.95 -15.28 -3.20
CA VAL A 17 -8.29 -16.61 -2.66
C VAL A 17 -7.06 -17.27 -2.06
N TYR A 18 -5.92 -17.25 -2.76
CA TYR A 18 -4.66 -17.77 -2.23
C TYR A 18 -4.19 -17.04 -0.97
N LEU A 19 -4.29 -15.71 -0.92
CA LEU A 19 -3.81 -14.93 0.21
C LEU A 19 -4.75 -14.98 1.43
N ILE A 20 -6.07 -15.05 1.23
CA ILE A 20 -7.04 -15.32 2.31
C ILE A 20 -6.80 -16.72 2.89
N TYR A 21 -6.62 -17.72 2.02
CA TYR A 21 -6.34 -19.07 2.47
C TYR A 21 -4.99 -19.18 3.19
N ALA A 22 -3.95 -18.51 2.68
CA ALA A 22 -2.64 -18.41 3.36
C ALA A 22 -2.79 -17.83 4.77
N GLU A 23 -3.56 -16.76 4.92
CA GLU A 23 -3.81 -16.15 6.22
C GLU A 23 -4.53 -17.09 7.18
N ALA A 24 -5.61 -17.76 6.71
CA ALA A 24 -6.32 -18.74 7.50
C ALA A 24 -5.42 -19.91 7.95
N LEU A 25 -4.56 -20.40 7.05
CA LEU A 25 -3.57 -21.44 7.36
C LEU A 25 -2.57 -20.97 8.42
N ALA A 26 -2.05 -19.75 8.31
CA ALA A 26 -1.13 -19.19 9.28
C ALA A 26 -1.80 -18.97 10.64
N GLN A 27 -3.07 -18.52 10.64
CA GLN A 27 -3.85 -18.39 11.87
C GLN A 27 -4.02 -19.75 12.58
N ASN A 28 -4.19 -20.82 11.80
CA ASN A 28 -4.30 -22.20 12.27
C ASN A 28 -2.95 -22.90 12.48
N GLY A 29 -1.83 -22.17 12.50
CA GLY A 29 -0.49 -22.72 12.78
C GLY A 29 0.14 -23.55 11.65
N GLN A 30 -0.52 -23.67 10.49
CA GLN A 30 0.00 -24.39 9.32
C GLN A 30 0.91 -23.49 8.48
N LEU A 31 2.03 -23.05 9.06
CA LEU A 31 2.89 -21.98 8.53
C LEU A 31 3.51 -22.31 7.15
N ASP A 32 4.01 -23.53 6.95
CA ASP A 32 4.59 -23.91 5.65
C ASP A 32 3.55 -23.93 4.53
N LYS A 33 2.32 -24.38 4.84
CA LYS A 33 1.21 -24.34 3.87
C LYS A 33 0.82 -22.89 3.54
N ALA A 34 0.83 -22.00 4.53
CA ALA A 34 0.59 -20.58 4.32
C ALA A 34 1.65 -19.97 3.38
N ILE A 35 2.93 -20.23 3.67
CA ILE A 35 4.06 -19.78 2.85
C ILE A 35 3.93 -20.29 1.40
N ASN A 36 3.56 -21.56 1.21
CA ASN A 36 3.37 -22.14 -0.12
C ASN A 36 2.29 -21.40 -0.92
N ASN A 37 1.17 -21.02 -0.28
CA ASN A 37 0.12 -20.25 -0.95
C ASN A 37 0.58 -18.84 -1.33
N VAL A 38 1.36 -18.17 -0.48
CA VAL A 38 1.98 -16.88 -0.81
C VAL A 38 2.95 -17.04 -2.00
N ASN A 39 3.73 -18.11 -2.02
CA ASN A 39 4.69 -18.37 -3.09
C ASN A 39 4.02 -18.57 -4.46
N ILE A 40 2.78 -19.07 -4.53
CA ILE A 40 2.01 -19.16 -5.79
C ILE A 40 1.81 -17.77 -6.40
N VAL A 41 1.41 -16.79 -5.57
CA VAL A 41 1.21 -15.40 -6.03
C VAL A 41 2.54 -14.78 -6.46
N ARG A 42 3.60 -14.98 -5.68
CA ARG A 42 4.95 -14.46 -5.98
C ARG A 42 5.53 -15.04 -7.26
N ALA A 43 5.39 -16.35 -7.48
CA ALA A 43 5.92 -17.04 -8.65
C ALA A 43 5.28 -16.55 -9.95
N ARG A 44 3.99 -16.15 -9.93
CA ARG A 44 3.29 -15.58 -11.10
C ARG A 44 4.02 -14.37 -11.69
N VAL A 45 4.70 -13.59 -10.86
CA VAL A 45 5.45 -12.37 -11.25
C VAL A 45 6.97 -12.57 -11.22
N GLY A 46 7.44 -13.82 -11.16
CA GLY A 46 8.87 -14.16 -11.17
C GLY A 46 9.62 -13.82 -9.88
N LEU A 47 8.91 -13.55 -8.78
CA LEU A 47 9.54 -13.33 -7.48
C LEU A 47 9.89 -14.67 -6.82
N LYS A 48 11.06 -14.70 -6.19
CA LYS A 48 11.51 -15.81 -5.34
C LYS A 48 10.52 -16.09 -4.21
N GLY A 49 10.47 -17.33 -3.74
CA GLY A 49 9.65 -17.71 -2.58
C GLY A 49 10.06 -16.94 -1.31
N LEU A 50 9.19 -16.87 -0.31
CA LEU A 50 9.43 -16.08 0.90
C LEU A 50 10.74 -16.48 1.61
N LYS A 51 10.94 -17.78 1.88
CA LYS A 51 12.14 -18.30 2.55
C LYS A 51 13.41 -18.06 1.73
N GLU A 52 13.32 -18.16 0.41
CA GLU A 52 14.45 -17.92 -0.49
C GLU A 52 14.80 -16.43 -0.59
N SER A 53 13.79 -15.55 -0.51
CA SER A 53 13.96 -14.11 -0.59
C SER A 53 14.61 -13.52 0.66
N ASP A 54 14.42 -14.17 1.81
CA ASP A 54 14.96 -13.72 3.10
C ASP A 54 15.11 -14.91 4.06
N ALA A 55 16.25 -15.58 4.00
CA ALA A 55 16.58 -16.70 4.87
C ALA A 55 16.87 -16.28 6.32
N SER A 56 17.00 -14.98 6.61
CA SER A 56 17.33 -14.47 7.95
C SER A 56 16.13 -14.45 8.91
N LYS A 57 14.91 -14.51 8.37
CA LYS A 57 13.68 -14.48 9.15
C LYS A 57 13.35 -15.83 9.80
N ASN A 58 12.76 -15.78 10.99
CA ASN A 58 12.20 -16.95 11.64
C ASN A 58 10.84 -17.33 10.99
N TRP A 59 10.88 -18.15 9.95
CA TRP A 59 9.68 -18.63 9.26
C TRP A 59 8.85 -19.66 10.06
N GLY A 60 9.34 -20.10 11.23
CA GLY A 60 8.58 -20.89 12.19
C GLY A 60 7.73 -20.04 13.15
N ASP A 61 7.90 -18.72 13.13
CA ASP A 61 7.07 -17.80 13.91
C ASP A 61 5.81 -17.38 13.13
N LYS A 62 4.66 -17.53 13.78
CA LYS A 62 3.35 -17.18 13.20
C LYS A 62 3.29 -15.69 12.84
N GLN A 63 3.79 -14.81 13.69
CA GLN A 63 3.70 -13.38 13.45
C GLN A 63 4.53 -12.96 12.24
N THR A 64 5.73 -13.53 12.09
CA THR A 64 6.60 -13.34 10.91
C THR A 64 5.91 -13.74 9.61
N VAL A 65 5.18 -14.86 9.60
CA VAL A 65 4.42 -15.30 8.42
C VAL A 65 3.22 -14.39 8.15
N LEU A 66 2.48 -14.00 9.19
CA LEU A 66 1.35 -13.06 9.05
C LEU A 66 1.79 -11.69 8.52
N ASP A 67 2.91 -11.15 9.01
CA ASP A 67 3.47 -9.89 8.50
C ASP A 67 3.94 -10.02 7.05
N ALA A 68 4.49 -11.17 6.66
CA ALA A 68 4.83 -11.45 5.26
C ALA A 68 3.57 -11.51 4.36
N ILE A 69 2.50 -12.16 4.82
CA ILE A 69 1.21 -12.19 4.11
C ILE A 69 0.64 -10.78 3.98
N MET A 70 0.63 -9.99 5.06
CA MET A 70 0.15 -8.61 5.06
C MET A 70 0.97 -7.68 4.16
N LYS A 71 2.27 -7.95 4.02
CA LYS A 71 3.14 -7.26 3.06
C LYS A 71 2.81 -7.68 1.63
N GLU A 72 2.63 -8.97 1.36
CA GLU A 72 2.27 -9.46 0.03
C GLU A 72 0.91 -8.92 -0.41
N ARG A 73 -0.10 -8.94 0.45
CA ARG A 73 -1.42 -8.34 0.18
C ARG A 73 -1.31 -6.86 -0.18
N ALA A 74 -0.44 -6.10 0.52
CA ALA A 74 -0.27 -4.68 0.25
C ALA A 74 0.32 -4.38 -1.13
N VAL A 75 1.24 -5.22 -1.62
CA VAL A 75 1.86 -5.03 -2.93
C VAL A 75 1.02 -5.62 -4.05
N GLU A 76 0.36 -6.74 -3.79
CA GLU A 76 -0.47 -7.46 -4.75
C GLU A 76 -1.73 -6.67 -5.08
N PHE A 77 -2.42 -6.13 -4.06
CA PHE A 77 -3.70 -5.41 -4.19
C PHE A 77 -3.54 -3.88 -4.12
N GLY A 78 -2.39 -3.36 -4.55
CA GLY A 78 -2.15 -1.93 -4.61
C GLY A 78 -3.23 -1.23 -5.44
N PHE A 79 -3.92 -0.27 -4.85
CA PHE A 79 -5.04 0.47 -5.47
C PHE A 79 -6.33 -0.33 -5.74
N GLU A 80 -6.52 -1.47 -5.07
CA GLU A 80 -7.75 -2.28 -5.18
C GLU A 80 -8.66 -2.16 -3.92
N GLU A 81 -8.60 -1.04 -3.21
CA GLU A 81 -9.45 -0.75 -2.02
C GLU A 81 -9.36 -1.74 -0.84
N THR A 82 -8.37 -2.65 -0.83
CA THR A 82 -8.22 -3.66 0.23
C THR A 82 -7.43 -3.18 1.45
N ARG A 83 -6.44 -2.32 1.22
CA ARG A 83 -5.42 -1.98 2.24
C ARG A 83 -6.02 -1.36 3.49
N PHE A 84 -7.02 -0.50 3.33
CA PHE A 84 -7.69 0.15 4.45
C PHE A 84 -8.32 -0.87 5.41
N PHE A 85 -9.09 -1.82 4.87
CA PHE A 85 -9.75 -2.87 5.65
C PHE A 85 -8.76 -3.86 6.26
N ASP A 86 -7.69 -4.20 5.53
CA ASP A 86 -6.59 -5.02 6.05
C ASP A 86 -5.95 -4.41 7.30
N LEU A 87 -5.73 -3.09 7.30
CA LEU A 87 -5.16 -2.40 8.46
C LEU A 87 -6.17 -2.30 9.63
N ILE A 88 -7.46 -2.12 9.34
CA ILE A 88 -8.50 -2.08 10.38
C ILE A 88 -8.63 -3.42 11.09
N ARG A 89 -8.80 -4.52 10.35
CA ARG A 89 -9.05 -5.85 10.93
C ARG A 89 -7.85 -6.37 11.74
N TYR A 90 -6.64 -5.97 11.38
CA TYR A 90 -5.42 -6.23 12.15
C TYR A 90 -5.05 -5.15 13.17
N ARG A 91 -5.92 -4.15 13.36
CA ARG A 91 -5.72 -3.04 14.30
C ARG A 91 -4.36 -2.35 14.16
N ARG A 92 -3.92 -2.12 12.92
CA ARG A 92 -2.60 -1.57 12.57
C ARG A 92 -2.55 -0.04 12.68
N SER A 93 -2.91 0.48 13.86
CA SER A 93 -2.77 1.90 14.18
C SER A 93 -1.33 2.39 14.04
N ASP A 94 -0.35 1.51 14.26
CA ASP A 94 1.07 1.75 14.03
C ASP A 94 1.38 2.13 12.57
N ILE A 95 0.65 1.57 11.60
CA ILE A 95 0.81 1.89 10.18
C ILE A 95 0.06 3.17 9.82
N PHE A 96 -1.16 3.35 10.34
CA PHE A 96 -1.92 4.58 10.10
C PHE A 96 -1.18 5.83 10.57
N GLN A 97 -0.41 5.74 11.65
CA GLN A 97 0.37 6.84 12.23
C GLN A 97 1.73 7.09 11.55
N LYS A 98 2.15 6.27 10.58
CA LYS A 98 3.46 6.45 9.95
C LYS A 98 3.53 7.75 9.16
N GLN A 99 4.60 8.52 9.40
CA GLN A 99 4.93 9.69 8.58
C GLN A 99 5.16 9.25 7.14
N LEU A 100 4.34 9.77 6.23
CA LEU A 100 4.50 9.55 4.80
C LEU A 100 5.59 10.45 4.23
N HIS A 101 6.25 9.94 3.20
CA HIS A 101 7.33 10.63 2.53
C HIS A 101 7.07 10.66 1.03
N GLY A 102 7.54 11.72 0.39
CA GLY A 102 7.65 11.81 -1.06
C GLY A 102 9.11 11.79 -1.49
N LEU A 103 9.31 11.67 -2.80
CA LEU A 103 10.62 11.75 -3.43
C LEU A 103 10.61 12.90 -4.43
N ARG A 104 11.52 13.87 -4.26
CA ARG A 104 11.82 14.88 -5.28
C ARG A 104 12.98 14.39 -6.13
N MET A 105 12.84 14.52 -7.44
CA MET A 105 13.85 14.17 -8.42
C MET A 105 14.36 15.45 -9.09
N TYR A 106 15.67 15.69 -8.96
CA TYR A 106 16.36 16.82 -9.56
C TYR A 106 17.27 16.34 -10.68
N ARG A 107 17.29 17.09 -11.76
CA ARG A 107 18.11 16.77 -12.93
C ARG A 107 19.55 17.20 -12.70
N GLN A 108 20.50 16.33 -13.00
CA GLN A 108 21.91 16.69 -13.16
C GLN A 108 22.28 16.59 -14.64
N LYS A 109 22.78 17.66 -15.24
CA LYS A 109 23.19 17.70 -16.65
C LYS A 109 24.45 18.54 -16.79
N ASP A 110 25.41 18.05 -17.59
CA ASP A 110 26.67 18.75 -17.91
C ASP A 110 27.43 19.26 -16.67
N GLY A 111 27.44 18.47 -15.59
CA GLY A 111 28.07 18.85 -14.31
C GLY A 111 27.32 19.91 -13.50
N LYS A 112 26.15 20.38 -13.96
CA LYS A 112 25.30 21.35 -13.26
C LYS A 112 24.12 20.66 -12.57
N ASP A 113 23.91 21.01 -11.30
CA ASP A 113 22.69 20.66 -10.57
C ASP A 113 21.59 21.66 -10.95
N TYR A 114 20.60 21.18 -11.69
CA TYR A 114 19.43 21.97 -11.99
C TYR A 114 18.45 21.82 -10.84
N ASN A 115 18.43 22.83 -9.95
CA ASN A 115 17.57 22.87 -8.76
C ASN A 115 16.07 23.10 -9.07
N PHE A 116 15.60 22.62 -10.22
CA PHE A 116 14.18 22.51 -10.53
C PHE A 116 13.81 21.04 -10.70
N GLN A 117 12.66 20.67 -10.16
CA GLN A 117 12.12 19.32 -10.31
C GLN A 117 11.97 18.98 -11.79
N TRP A 118 12.46 17.83 -12.22
CA TRP A 118 12.25 17.39 -13.60
C TRP A 118 10.78 17.04 -13.80
N GLN A 119 10.13 17.67 -14.79
CA GLN A 119 8.70 17.55 -15.07
C GLN A 119 8.42 16.95 -16.46
N GLY A 120 9.36 16.20 -17.03
CA GLY A 120 9.27 15.70 -18.41
C GLY A 120 9.95 16.63 -19.43
N LYS A 121 9.74 16.34 -20.73
CA LYS A 121 10.19 17.20 -21.83
C LYS A 121 9.40 18.52 -21.78
N LYS A 122 10.06 19.64 -21.48
CA LYS A 122 9.48 20.97 -21.67
C LYS A 122 9.77 21.43 -23.08
N GLU A 123 8.72 21.88 -23.76
CA GLU A 123 8.84 22.59 -25.04
C GLU A 123 9.56 23.92 -24.80
N LYS A 124 10.56 24.22 -25.64
CA LYS A 124 11.27 25.50 -25.67
C LYS A 124 11.05 26.13 -27.05
N GLU A 125 11.31 27.43 -27.19
CA GLU A 125 11.28 28.15 -28.49
C GLU A 125 12.10 27.43 -29.59
N ASP A 126 13.17 26.73 -29.20
CA ASP A 126 14.08 26.01 -30.11
C ASP A 126 13.79 24.49 -30.23
N GLY A 127 12.62 24.03 -29.77
CA GLY A 127 12.19 22.62 -29.80
C GLY A 127 12.41 21.84 -28.50
N TYR A 128 12.10 20.53 -28.53
CA TYR A 128 12.29 19.65 -27.37
C TYR A 128 13.77 19.41 -27.08
N GLU A 129 14.17 19.44 -25.80
CA GLU A 129 15.52 19.04 -25.42
C GLU A 129 15.83 17.60 -25.94
N PRO A 130 16.92 17.42 -26.71
CA PRO A 130 17.17 16.17 -27.44
C PRO A 130 17.57 15.01 -26.51
N ASN A 131 18.19 15.30 -25.36
CA ASN A 131 18.76 14.28 -24.48
C ASN A 131 18.03 14.21 -23.14
N TYR A 132 17.55 13.01 -22.79
CA TYR A 132 17.13 12.70 -21.43
C TYR A 132 18.33 12.79 -20.48
N PRO A 133 18.18 13.39 -19.30
CA PRO A 133 19.26 13.37 -18.32
C PRO A 133 19.58 11.94 -17.90
N THR A 134 20.87 11.64 -17.81
CA THR A 134 21.38 10.33 -17.39
C THR A 134 21.71 10.28 -15.89
N HIS A 135 21.71 11.44 -15.22
CA HIS A 135 22.02 11.58 -13.80
C HIS A 135 20.92 12.36 -13.07
N TYR A 136 20.60 11.89 -11.88
CA TYR A 136 19.55 12.46 -11.03
C TYR A 136 20.02 12.49 -9.59
N ARG A 137 19.68 13.58 -8.88
CA ARG A 137 19.71 13.64 -7.43
C ARG A 137 18.30 13.40 -6.89
N TYR A 138 18.21 12.67 -5.79
CA TYR A 138 16.97 12.43 -5.09
C TYR A 138 16.99 13.12 -3.74
N GLU A 139 15.84 13.68 -3.34
CA GLU A 139 15.62 14.21 -1.99
C GLU A 139 14.34 13.60 -1.44
N LYS A 140 14.47 12.93 -0.30
CA LYS A 140 13.33 12.44 0.47
C LYS A 140 12.80 13.60 1.32
N TYR A 141 11.49 13.85 1.25
CA TYR A 141 10.84 14.87 2.08
C TYR A 141 9.62 14.29 2.79
N GLU A 142 9.28 14.86 3.93
CA GLU A 142 8.07 14.50 4.67
C GLU A 142 6.84 15.18 4.06
N ILE A 143 5.77 14.42 3.89
CA ILE A 143 4.48 14.96 3.44
C ILE A 143 3.81 15.66 4.63
N GLN A 144 3.55 16.95 4.50
CA GLN A 144 2.99 17.79 5.58
C GLN A 144 1.62 18.42 5.23
N ASN A 145 1.27 18.50 3.94
CA ASN A 145 0.08 19.19 3.45
C ASN A 145 -1.24 18.42 3.65
N VAL A 146 -1.19 17.09 3.73
CA VAL A 146 -2.36 16.22 3.95
C VAL A 146 -2.26 15.47 5.28
N ARG A 147 -1.96 16.21 6.37
CA ARG A 147 -1.93 15.65 7.73
C ARG A 147 -3.32 15.13 8.09
N ARG A 148 -3.56 13.85 7.86
CA ARG A 148 -4.76 13.15 8.33
C ARG A 148 -4.76 13.22 9.86
N SER A 149 -5.94 13.40 10.46
CA SER A 149 -6.10 13.49 11.92
C SER A 149 -5.43 12.34 12.66
N TRP A 150 -5.38 11.16 12.01
CA TRP A 150 -4.80 9.95 12.53
C TRP A 150 -3.29 9.82 12.52
N TRP A 151 -2.54 10.82 12.04
CA TRP A 151 -1.08 10.77 12.08
C TRP A 151 -0.48 11.15 13.42
N ARG A 152 -1.17 11.99 14.21
CA ARG A 152 -0.62 12.52 15.47
C ARG A 152 -1.46 12.19 16.68
N ASN A 153 -2.76 11.97 16.48
CA ASN A 153 -3.72 11.88 17.56
C ASN A 153 -4.58 10.62 17.42
N TRP A 154 -3.97 9.43 17.30
CA TRP A 154 -4.70 8.16 17.15
C TRP A 154 -5.76 7.92 18.22
N ASP A 155 -6.99 7.63 17.79
CA ASP A 155 -8.08 7.14 18.62
C ASP A 155 -8.62 5.84 18.00
N ASN A 156 -8.86 4.82 18.84
CA ASN A 156 -9.36 3.52 18.41
C ASN A 156 -10.75 3.58 17.76
N LYS A 157 -11.52 4.66 17.96
CA LYS A 157 -12.77 4.89 17.23
C LYS A 157 -12.61 4.89 15.72
N TRP A 158 -11.42 5.24 15.21
CA TRP A 158 -11.12 5.28 13.77
C TRP A 158 -11.00 3.90 13.12
N PHE A 159 -11.10 2.81 13.89
CA PHE A 159 -11.34 1.49 13.33
C PHE A 159 -12.78 1.30 12.83
N LEU A 160 -13.72 2.16 13.23
CA LEU A 160 -15.12 2.13 12.82
C LEU A 160 -15.54 3.48 12.22
N SER A 161 -16.47 3.45 11.27
CA SER A 161 -17.07 4.67 10.73
C SER A 161 -18.19 5.18 11.66
N ALA A 162 -18.32 6.50 11.83
CA ALA A 162 -19.47 7.07 12.51
C ALA A 162 -20.76 6.81 11.72
N PHE A 163 -21.87 6.56 12.41
CA PHE A 163 -23.18 6.67 11.79
C PHE A 163 -23.57 8.15 11.63
N PRO A 164 -24.28 8.52 10.55
CA PRO A 164 -24.79 9.89 10.38
C PRO A 164 -25.67 10.28 11.57
N PRO A 165 -25.49 11.48 12.18
CA PRO A 165 -26.32 11.92 13.30
C PRO A 165 -27.82 11.96 12.96
N THR A 166 -28.16 12.24 11.71
CA THR A 166 -29.54 12.21 11.21
C THR A 166 -30.18 10.82 11.28
N GLU A 167 -29.40 9.74 11.19
CA GLU A 167 -29.90 8.37 11.36
C GLU A 167 -30.08 8.03 12.84
N ILE A 168 -29.13 8.40 13.68
CA ILE A 168 -29.22 8.23 15.14
C ILE A 168 -30.45 8.95 15.71
N ASN A 169 -30.69 10.19 15.28
CA ASN A 169 -31.76 11.04 15.79
C ASN A 169 -33.17 10.57 15.39
N LYS A 170 -33.31 9.58 14.51
CA LYS A 170 -34.63 8.98 14.17
C LYS A 170 -35.17 8.08 15.28
N ASN A 171 -34.39 7.77 16.31
CA ASN A 171 -34.82 7.05 17.52
C ASN A 171 -35.45 5.67 17.28
N TYR A 172 -35.11 4.97 16.20
CA TYR A 172 -35.54 3.59 15.94
C TYR A 172 -34.66 2.53 16.62
N GLY A 173 -33.85 2.92 17.61
CA GLY A 173 -32.97 2.03 18.38
C GLY A 173 -31.55 1.88 17.83
N LEU A 174 -31.13 2.69 16.85
CA LEU A 174 -29.73 2.72 16.39
C LEU A 174 -28.85 3.46 17.40
N THR A 175 -27.79 2.79 17.87
CA THR A 175 -26.78 3.38 18.74
C THR A 175 -25.50 3.68 17.96
N GLN A 176 -24.75 4.70 18.41
CA GLN A 176 -23.51 5.12 17.76
C GLN A 176 -22.38 4.12 18.01
N ASN A 177 -21.44 4.04 17.06
CA ASN A 177 -20.19 3.31 17.25
C ASN A 177 -19.33 3.94 18.37
N PRO A 178 -18.57 3.15 19.14
CA PRO A 178 -17.79 3.67 20.26
C PRO A 178 -16.84 4.82 19.88
N GLY A 179 -16.91 5.93 20.63
CA GLY A 179 -16.03 7.10 20.50
C GLY A 179 -16.47 8.18 19.50
N TRP A 180 -17.56 7.94 18.76
CA TRP A 180 -18.17 8.89 17.82
C TRP A 180 -19.35 9.65 18.43
#